data_AF-A0A1M7HVS4-F1
#
_entry.id   AF-A0A1M7HVS4-F1
#
_cell.length_a   1.000
_cell.length_b   1.000
_cell.length_c   1.000
_cell.angle_alpha   90.00
_cell.angle_beta   90.00
_cell.angle_gamma   90.00
#
_symmetry.space_group_name_H-M   'P 1'
#
loop_
_entity.id
_entity.type
_entity.pdbx_description
1 polymer ?
#
loop_
_entity_poly.entity_id
_entity_poly.type
_entity_poly.pdbx_seq_one_letter_code
_entity_poly.pdbx_strand_id
1 'polypeptide(L)'
;MKTKFCLLIPIAILLYCCQQKDWAGSDENDIEIDSAEMSGINDNLLRKWFSLNRESDSIIKSSQLIIDKQREEVESYPQDEREYITTCIDDAQKQLDLLKKKVKFTKQFAADIKHYDPSLQFTIDSLEEDYVLGKNKLEGALKQLK
;
A
#
# COMPACT_ATOMS: atom_id res chain seq x y z
N MET A 1 19.76 39.53 -37.72
CA MET A 1 19.79 38.05 -37.61
C MET A 1 18.73 37.62 -36.60
N LYS A 2 18.04 36.51 -36.91
CA LYS A 2 16.74 36.07 -36.37
C LYS A 2 16.83 35.47 -34.96
N THR A 3 15.97 35.92 -34.04
CA THR A 3 15.59 35.20 -32.82
C THR A 3 14.25 34.51 -33.03
N LYS A 4 14.17 33.22 -32.68
CA LYS A 4 12.96 32.39 -32.80
C LYS A 4 12.32 32.24 -31.41
N PHE A 5 11.07 32.68 -31.26
CA PHE A 5 10.17 32.23 -30.20
C PHE A 5 9.11 31.33 -30.85
N CYS A 6 8.98 30.09 -30.38
CA CYS A 6 7.89 29.20 -30.75
C CYS A 6 6.81 29.26 -29.66
N LEU A 7 5.65 29.77 -30.06
CA LEU A 7 4.36 29.67 -29.37
C LEU A 7 3.85 28.25 -29.47
N LEU A 8 3.36 27.67 -28.37
CA LEU A 8 2.33 26.62 -28.42
C LEU A 8 1.23 26.90 -27.39
N ILE A 9 0.02 26.86 -27.93
CA ILE A 9 -1.29 27.30 -27.44
C ILE A 9 -1.98 26.16 -26.66
N PRO A 10 -2.82 26.45 -25.65
CA PRO A 10 -3.56 25.44 -24.90
C PRO A 10 -4.81 24.98 -25.67
N ILE A 11 -4.97 23.67 -25.85
CA ILE A 11 -6.19 23.06 -26.40
C ILE A 11 -7.10 22.70 -25.22
N ALA A 12 -8.13 23.52 -25.02
CA ALA A 12 -9.33 23.14 -24.29
C ALA A 12 -10.47 22.92 -25.29
N ILE A 13 -11.43 22.11 -24.85
CA ILE A 13 -12.76 21.88 -25.44
C ILE A 13 -12.78 20.83 -26.55
N LEU A 14 -13.36 19.67 -26.23
CA LEU A 14 -14.36 18.96 -27.03
C LEU A 14 -14.78 17.72 -26.24
N LEU A 15 -16.04 17.70 -25.79
CA LEU A 15 -16.96 16.55 -25.68
C LEU A 15 -18.20 16.96 -24.84
N TYR A 16 -18.82 18.05 -25.27
CA TYR A 16 -20.23 18.37 -25.01
C TYR A 16 -21.03 17.93 -26.25
N CYS A 17 -22.29 17.51 -26.04
CA CYS A 17 -23.28 16.95 -26.98
C CYS A 17 -23.11 15.43 -27.19
N CYS A 18 -24.05 14.53 -26.88
CA CYS A 18 -25.53 14.48 -27.02
C CYS A 18 -26.01 13.32 -26.11
N GLN A 19 -27.23 13.17 -25.59
CA GLN A 19 -28.55 13.62 -26.03
C GLN A 19 -29.57 13.35 -24.90
N GLN A 20 -30.57 14.21 -24.86
CA GLN A 20 -31.76 14.23 -24.01
C GLN A 20 -32.69 13.04 -24.31
N LYS A 21 -33.33 12.46 -23.26
CA LYS A 21 -34.59 11.72 -23.39
C LYS A 21 -35.45 11.95 -22.16
N ASP A 22 -36.46 12.82 -22.32
CA ASP A 22 -37.56 13.03 -21.38
C ASP A 22 -38.36 11.75 -21.19
N TRP A 23 -38.69 11.37 -19.95
CA TRP A 23 -39.98 10.74 -19.60
C TRP A 23 -40.38 11.20 -18.19
N ALA A 24 -41.53 11.89 -18.13
CA ALA A 24 -42.29 12.14 -16.92
C ALA A 24 -42.83 10.82 -16.35
N GLY A 25 -43.06 10.77 -15.04
CA GLY A 25 -43.89 9.72 -14.43
C GLY A 25 -43.49 9.39 -13.01
N SER A 26 -44.31 9.86 -12.06
CA SER A 26 -44.50 9.22 -10.76
C SER A 26 -44.81 7.73 -10.96
N ASP A 27 -44.09 6.85 -10.29
CA ASP A 27 -44.67 5.63 -9.70
C ASP A 27 -43.76 5.12 -8.57
N GLU A 28 -44.39 4.99 -7.40
CA GLU A 28 -43.91 4.19 -6.28
C GLU A 28 -43.71 2.76 -6.77
N ASN A 29 -42.50 2.21 -6.70
CA ASN A 29 -42.30 0.77 -6.59
C ASN A 29 -40.88 0.44 -6.12
N ASP A 30 -40.85 -0.41 -5.10
CA ASP A 30 -39.75 -1.20 -4.58
C ASP A 30 -38.34 -0.78 -5.00
N ILE A 31 -37.64 -0.14 -4.06
CA ILE A 31 -36.18 -0.20 -4.00
C ILE A 31 -35.82 -1.64 -3.57
N GLU A 32 -35.98 -2.59 -4.48
CA GLU A 32 -35.15 -3.79 -4.49
C GLU A 32 -33.73 -3.30 -4.75
N ILE A 33 -32.98 -3.06 -3.68
CA ILE A 33 -31.55 -2.82 -3.75
C ILE A 33 -30.95 -4.08 -4.36
N ASP A 34 -30.61 -3.97 -5.64
CA ASP A 34 -30.07 -5.03 -6.46
C ASP A 34 -28.84 -5.61 -5.76
N SER A 35 -29.00 -6.83 -5.24
CA SER A 35 -27.96 -7.62 -4.55
C SER A 35 -26.69 -7.77 -5.41
N ALA A 36 -26.75 -7.49 -6.71
CA ALA A 36 -25.62 -7.54 -7.62
C ALA A 36 -24.61 -6.39 -7.41
N GLU A 37 -25.03 -5.21 -6.92
CA GLU A 37 -24.14 -4.05 -6.80
C GLU A 37 -23.19 -4.16 -5.58
N MET A 38 -23.60 -4.90 -4.55
CA MET A 38 -22.74 -5.23 -3.39
C MET A 38 -21.58 -6.17 -3.73
N SER A 39 -21.70 -6.98 -4.80
CA SER A 39 -20.66 -7.94 -5.19
C SER A 39 -19.36 -7.26 -5.65
N GLY A 40 -19.44 -6.11 -6.31
CA GLY A 40 -18.27 -5.41 -6.85
C GLY A 40 -17.43 -4.67 -5.80
N ILE A 41 -18.07 -4.19 -4.72
CA ILE A 41 -17.39 -3.49 -3.62
C ILE A 41 -16.50 -4.46 -2.84
N ASN A 42 -16.99 -5.70 -2.63
CA ASN A 42 -16.30 -6.76 -1.91
C ASN A 42 -15.02 -7.25 -2.64
N ASP A 43 -15.13 -7.51 -3.94
CA ASP A 43 -13.99 -8.03 -4.74
C ASP A 43 -12.81 -7.06 -4.80
N ASN A 44 -13.08 -5.75 -4.81
CA ASN A 44 -12.03 -4.75 -4.83
C ASN A 44 -11.23 -4.72 -3.52
N LEU A 45 -11.91 -4.85 -2.38
CA LEU A 45 -11.27 -4.87 -1.08
C LEU A 45 -10.37 -6.10 -0.93
N LEU A 46 -10.86 -7.28 -1.28
CA LEU A 46 -10.07 -8.51 -1.28
C LEU A 46 -8.87 -8.42 -2.22
N ARG A 47 -9.03 -7.83 -3.41
CA ARG A 47 -7.91 -7.58 -4.33
C ARG A 47 -6.87 -6.64 -3.74
N LYS A 48 -7.31 -5.52 -3.13
CA LYS A 48 -6.41 -4.58 -2.44
C LYS A 48 -5.63 -5.29 -1.34
N TRP A 49 -6.30 -6.14 -0.56
CA TRP A 49 -5.70 -6.98 0.47
C TRP A 49 -4.63 -7.93 -0.05
N PHE A 50 -4.95 -8.72 -1.08
CA PHE A 50 -3.98 -9.64 -1.68
C PHE A 50 -2.79 -8.88 -2.27
N SER A 51 -3.02 -7.69 -2.83
CA SER A 51 -1.95 -6.81 -3.32
C SER A 51 -1.01 -6.37 -2.19
N LEU A 52 -1.57 -5.91 -1.06
CA LEU A 52 -0.80 -5.51 0.11
C LEU A 52 0.04 -6.66 0.67
N ASN A 53 -0.52 -7.87 0.73
CA ASN A 53 0.22 -9.06 1.16
C ASN A 53 1.42 -9.34 0.23
N ARG A 54 1.24 -9.24 -1.08
CA ARG A 54 2.34 -9.43 -2.04
C ARG A 54 3.42 -8.36 -1.91
N GLU A 55 3.04 -7.10 -1.73
CA GLU A 55 3.98 -6.00 -1.46
C GLU A 55 4.76 -6.28 -0.17
N SER A 56 4.07 -6.68 0.89
CA SER A 56 4.69 -6.94 2.20
C SER A 56 5.77 -8.02 2.16
N ASP A 57 5.55 -9.11 1.40
CA ASP A 57 6.54 -10.17 1.22
C ASP A 57 7.77 -9.67 0.45
N SER A 58 7.55 -8.86 -0.58
CA SER A 58 8.64 -8.23 -1.33
C SER A 58 9.48 -7.33 -0.44
N ILE A 59 8.85 -6.51 0.40
CA ILE A 59 9.52 -5.59 1.33
C ILE A 59 10.28 -6.36 2.41
N ILE A 60 9.68 -7.38 3.01
CA ILE A 60 10.35 -8.19 4.03
C ILE A 60 11.62 -8.83 3.44
N LYS A 61 11.52 -9.40 2.24
CA LYS A 61 12.65 -10.04 1.57
C LYS A 61 13.75 -9.05 1.21
N SER A 62 13.39 -7.92 0.58
CA SER A 62 14.39 -6.92 0.20
C SER A 62 15.06 -6.27 1.41
N SER A 63 14.31 -6.02 2.48
CA SER A 63 14.85 -5.45 3.72
C SER A 63 15.82 -6.41 4.40
N GLN A 64 15.49 -7.70 4.45
CA GLN A 64 16.40 -8.72 5.00
C GLN A 64 17.71 -8.75 4.19
N LEU A 65 17.64 -8.72 2.86
CA LEU A 65 18.84 -8.67 2.01
C LEU A 65 19.74 -7.45 2.28
N ILE A 66 19.14 -6.29 2.52
CA ILE A 66 19.89 -5.07 2.86
C ILE A 66 20.61 -5.25 4.21
N ILE A 67 19.89 -5.75 5.22
CA ILE A 67 20.43 -5.96 6.57
C ILE A 67 21.56 -7.00 6.55
N ASP A 68 21.35 -8.12 5.85
CA ASP A 68 22.34 -9.20 5.75
C ASP A 68 23.62 -8.69 5.08
N LYS A 69 23.49 -7.93 3.98
CA LYS A 69 24.63 -7.32 3.30
C LYS A 69 25.40 -6.37 4.23
N GLN A 70 24.70 -5.51 4.97
CA GLN A 70 25.34 -4.57 5.91
C GLN A 70 26.06 -5.29 7.04
N ARG A 71 25.49 -6.41 7.51
CA ARG A 71 26.10 -7.26 8.53
C ARG A 71 27.36 -7.98 8.02
N GLU A 72 27.42 -8.32 6.74
CA GLU A 72 28.65 -8.85 6.11
C GLU A 72 29.75 -7.79 5.97
N GLU A 73 29.36 -6.54 5.68
CA GLU A 73 30.28 -5.42 5.45
C GLU A 73 30.77 -4.76 6.75
N VAL A 74 30.07 -4.92 7.89
CA VAL A 74 30.33 -4.21 9.16
C VAL A 74 31.76 -4.39 9.69
N GLU A 75 32.37 -5.55 9.46
CA GLU A 75 33.72 -5.88 9.92
C GLU A 75 34.81 -5.11 9.16
N SER A 76 34.49 -4.56 7.99
CA SER A 76 35.42 -3.76 7.18
C SER A 76 35.55 -2.29 7.66
N TYR A 77 34.68 -1.85 8.56
CA TYR A 77 34.67 -0.47 9.07
C TYR A 77 35.65 -0.27 10.26
N PRO A 78 36.14 0.97 10.44
CA PRO A 78 36.86 1.39 11.65
C PRO A 78 36.08 1.09 12.93
N GLN A 79 36.78 0.94 14.05
CA GLN A 79 36.19 0.47 15.31
C GLN A 79 35.07 1.38 15.85
N ASP A 80 35.22 2.70 15.70
CA ASP A 80 34.23 3.71 16.08
C ASP A 80 32.98 3.69 15.20
N GLU A 81 33.16 3.53 13.88
CA GLU A 81 32.04 3.41 12.94
C GLU A 81 31.30 2.07 13.09
N ARG A 82 32.02 1.01 13.44
CA ARG A 82 31.46 -0.34 13.62
C ARG A 82 30.37 -0.39 14.70
N GLU A 83 30.59 0.26 15.84
CA GLU A 83 29.62 0.26 16.95
C GLU A 83 28.32 0.97 16.54
N TYR A 84 28.45 2.11 15.86
CA TYR A 84 27.31 2.85 15.31
C TYR A 84 26.55 2.02 14.27
N ILE A 85 27.23 1.47 13.27
CA ILE A 85 26.61 0.67 12.20
C ILE A 85 25.93 -0.58 12.78
N THR A 86 26.56 -1.25 13.75
CA THR A 86 25.96 -2.40 14.45
C THR A 86 24.64 -2.02 15.11
N THR A 87 24.60 -0.87 15.79
CA THR A 87 23.37 -0.37 16.41
C THR A 87 22.28 -0.09 15.37
N CYS A 88 22.64 0.50 14.22
CA CYS A 88 21.70 0.73 13.11
C CYS A 88 21.18 -0.59 12.51
N ILE A 89 22.05 -1.60 12.35
CA ILE A 89 21.68 -2.94 11.87
C ILE A 89 20.67 -3.58 12.82
N ASP A 90 20.92 -3.50 14.12
CA ASP A 90 20.05 -4.10 15.13
C ASP A 90 18.69 -3.40 15.22
N ASP A 91 18.63 -2.06 15.09
CA ASP A 91 17.34 -1.36 15.01
C ASP A 91 16.57 -1.72 13.73
N ALA A 92 17.24 -1.78 12.58
CA ALA A 92 16.61 -2.20 11.32
C ALA A 92 16.07 -3.65 11.41
N GLN A 93 16.83 -4.57 12.01
CA GLN A 93 16.38 -5.94 12.23
C GLN A 93 15.18 -6.00 13.17
N LYS A 94 15.19 -5.21 14.26
CA LYS A 94 14.06 -5.09 15.17
C LYS A 94 12.79 -4.58 14.47
N GLN A 95 12.90 -3.53 13.65
CA GLN A 95 11.74 -3.02 12.90
C GLN A 95 11.24 -4.05 11.88
N LEU A 96 12.15 -4.77 11.22
CA LEU A 96 11.80 -5.83 10.27
C LEU A 96 11.04 -6.98 10.96
N ASP A 97 11.49 -7.40 12.14
CA ASP A 97 10.83 -8.46 12.90
C ASP A 97 9.45 -8.05 13.43
N LEU A 98 9.29 -6.78 13.82
CA LEU A 98 7.97 -6.22 14.15
C LEU A 98 7.03 -6.23 12.94
N LEU A 99 7.52 -5.83 11.76
CA LEU A 99 6.73 -5.88 10.52
C LEU A 99 6.35 -7.31 10.15
N LYS A 100 7.29 -8.26 10.22
CA LYS A 100 7.02 -9.70 9.98
C LYS A 100 5.91 -10.22 10.88
N LYS A 101 5.91 -9.85 12.17
CA LYS A 101 4.85 -10.23 13.12
C LYS A 101 3.49 -9.68 12.71
N LYS A 102 3.42 -8.39 12.35
CA LYS A 102 2.18 -7.75 11.87
C LYS A 102 1.66 -8.42 10.60
N VAL A 103 2.51 -8.59 9.58
CA VAL A 103 2.16 -9.26 8.33
C VAL A 103 1.68 -10.70 8.57
N LYS A 104 2.34 -11.44 9.46
CA LYS A 104 1.89 -12.79 9.82
C LYS A 104 0.50 -12.78 10.43
N PHE A 105 0.23 -11.88 11.38
CA PHE A 105 -1.09 -11.74 11.98
C PHE A 105 -2.16 -11.40 10.93
N THR A 106 -1.89 -10.42 10.08
CA THR A 106 -2.76 -10.02 8.97
C THR A 106 -3.07 -11.17 8.02
N LYS A 107 -2.06 -11.99 7.67
CA LYS A 107 -2.26 -13.18 6.82
C LYS A 107 -3.12 -14.23 7.50
N GLN A 108 -2.95 -14.44 8.81
CA GLN A 108 -3.79 -15.37 9.58
C GLN A 108 -5.23 -14.87 9.64
N PHE A 109 -5.43 -13.59 9.97
CA PHE A 109 -6.74 -12.95 9.95
C PHE A 109 -7.44 -13.12 8.59
N ALA A 110 -6.74 -12.86 7.48
CA ALA A 110 -7.29 -13.01 6.15
C ALA A 110 -7.63 -14.47 5.79
N ALA A 111 -6.84 -15.45 6.27
CA ALA A 111 -7.10 -16.87 6.04
C ALA A 111 -8.35 -17.38 6.77
N ASP A 112 -8.75 -16.74 7.87
CA ASP A 112 -9.92 -17.12 8.66
C ASP A 112 -11.24 -16.54 8.08
N ILE A 113 -11.16 -15.59 7.15
CA ILE A 113 -12.32 -15.01 6.47
C ILE A 113 -12.81 -15.96 5.37
N LYS A 114 -13.89 -16.70 5.63
CA LYS A 114 -14.55 -17.57 4.63
C LYS A 114 -15.40 -16.79 3.63
N HIS A 115 -16.11 -15.79 4.13
CA HIS A 115 -16.92 -14.85 3.36
C HIS A 115 -16.69 -13.46 3.93
N TYR A 116 -16.62 -12.46 3.07
CA TYR A 116 -16.45 -11.09 3.50
C TYR A 116 -17.70 -10.59 4.24
N ASP A 117 -17.48 -10.07 5.44
CA ASP A 117 -18.48 -9.36 6.23
C ASP A 117 -18.11 -7.87 6.26
N PRO A 118 -18.97 -6.95 5.79
CA PRO A 118 -18.73 -5.51 5.84
C PRO A 118 -18.38 -4.97 7.24
N SER A 119 -18.77 -5.66 8.31
CA SER A 119 -18.40 -5.30 9.69
C SER A 119 -16.89 -5.38 9.93
N LEU A 120 -16.16 -6.18 9.13
CA LEU A 120 -14.71 -6.34 9.21
C LEU A 120 -13.94 -5.18 8.58
N GLN A 121 -14.61 -4.27 7.85
CA GLN A 121 -13.98 -3.14 7.18
C GLN A 121 -13.10 -2.31 8.13
N PHE A 122 -13.60 -2.02 9.34
CA PHE A 122 -12.85 -1.28 10.34
C PHE A 122 -11.58 -2.00 10.80
N THR A 123 -11.66 -3.32 11.02
CA THR A 123 -10.49 -4.14 11.36
C THR A 123 -9.49 -4.16 10.22
N ILE A 124 -9.99 -4.22 8.99
CA ILE A 124 -9.20 -4.20 7.78
C ILE A 124 -8.42 -2.87 7.65
N ASP A 125 -9.11 -1.74 7.78
CA ASP A 125 -8.48 -0.42 7.68
C ASP A 125 -7.44 -0.22 8.78
N SER A 126 -7.74 -0.68 10.01
CA SER A 126 -6.79 -0.65 11.12
C SER A 126 -5.53 -1.48 10.84
N LEU A 127 -5.67 -2.67 10.25
CA LEU A 127 -4.54 -3.52 9.87
C LEU A 127 -3.70 -2.92 8.74
N GLU A 128 -4.34 -2.25 7.77
CA GLU A 128 -3.65 -1.52 6.71
C GLU A 128 -2.82 -0.35 7.29
N GLU A 129 -3.41 0.45 8.18
CA GLU A 129 -2.72 1.54 8.88
C GLU A 129 -1.52 1.02 9.68
N ASP A 130 -1.72 -0.07 10.42
CA ASP A 130 -0.69 -0.72 11.22
C ASP A 130 0.49 -1.22 10.37
N TYR A 131 0.19 -1.74 9.19
CA TYR A 131 1.19 -2.15 8.20
C TYR A 131 1.95 -0.93 7.66
N VAL A 132 1.25 0.12 7.23
CA VAL A 132 1.88 1.33 6.68
C VAL A 132 2.81 1.99 7.71
N LEU A 133 2.38 2.09 8.97
CA LEU A 133 3.21 2.61 10.04
C LEU A 133 4.45 1.75 10.28
N GLY A 134 4.29 0.43 10.31
CA GLY A 134 5.40 -0.52 10.44
C GLY A 134 6.39 -0.42 9.29
N LYS A 135 5.90 -0.31 8.05
CA LYS A 135 6.69 -0.11 6.83
C LYS A 135 7.51 1.16 6.92
N ASN A 136 6.90 2.29 7.29
CA ASN A 136 7.58 3.58 7.40
C ASN A 136 8.69 3.57 8.47
N LYS A 137 8.48 2.87 9.60
CA LYS A 137 9.51 2.69 10.63
C LYS A 137 10.68 1.86 10.11
N LEU A 138 10.39 0.75 9.42
CA LEU A 138 11.43 -0.06 8.78
C LEU A 138 12.20 0.73 7.73
N GLU A 139 11.53 1.46 6.86
CA GLU A 139 12.18 2.34 5.87
C GLU A 139 13.06 3.40 6.54
N GLY A 140 12.60 3.97 7.66
CA GLY A 140 13.38 4.91 8.46
C GLY A 140 14.67 4.28 9.00
N ALA A 141 14.59 3.07 9.55
CA ALA A 141 15.75 2.34 10.06
C ALA A 141 16.71 1.91 8.93
N LEU A 142 16.19 1.40 7.82
CA LEU A 142 16.99 1.02 6.64
C LEU A 142 17.72 2.21 6.00
N LYS A 143 17.20 3.43 6.12
CA LYS A 143 17.90 4.64 5.65
C LYS A 143 19.15 4.96 6.47
N GLN A 144 19.21 4.54 7.73
CA GLN A 144 20.42 4.70 8.57
C GLN A 144 21.54 3.74 8.17
N LEU A 145 21.23 2.74 7.35
CA LEU A 145 22.18 1.76 6.82
C LEU A 145 22.79 2.14 5.47
N LYS A 146 22.43 3.31 4.91
CA LYS A 146 22.90 3.79 3.61
C LYS A 146 23.82 4.97 3.79
#